data_AF-A0A970NDT4-F1
#
_entry.id   AF-A0A970NDT4-F1
#
_cell.length_a   1.000
_cell.length_b   1.000
_cell.length_c   1.000
_cell.angle_alpha   90.00
_cell.angle_beta   90.00
_cell.angle_gamma   90.00
#
_symmetry.space_group_name_H-M   'P 1'
#
loop_
_entity.id
_entity.type
_entity.pdbx_description
1 polymer ?
#
loop_
_entity_poly.entity_id
_entity_poly.type
_entity_poly.pdbx_seq_one_letter_code
_entity_poly.pdbx_strand_id
1 'polypeptide(L)'
;MVDNLRVVIAAAGKGRRMGSNTNKQYMLLNGRPVLSYSLDFFDRLPLVSQIVVVCAPDEIEYCDEEIVKRFRYSKVSAVVPGGPERQDSVWAGLQQLGEDTDLVAVHDGARPILSLEVLIGLVAKAREWGAAIPGIPSKETVKLGDRDGFVRQTLDRASVYGIQTPQVFNYTELVTAYRQAFEEGFLGTDDASLFELYIGRVKLVPGDYNNIKITTPEDMLMAEALMKGMA
;
A
#
# COMPACT_ATOMS: atom_id res chain seq x y z
N MET A 1 13.87 20.89 -6.75
CA MET A 1 12.85 20.22 -7.59
C MET A 1 11.65 19.98 -6.72
N VAL A 2 10.47 20.38 -7.18
CA VAL A 2 9.23 19.98 -6.50
C VAL A 2 9.09 18.49 -6.72
N ASP A 3 9.04 17.72 -5.64
CA ASP A 3 8.94 16.27 -5.70
C ASP A 3 7.63 15.88 -6.40
N ASN A 4 7.69 15.20 -7.56
CA ASN A 4 6.50 14.73 -8.28
C ASN A 4 6.13 13.29 -7.86
N LEU A 5 5.81 13.11 -6.57
CA LEU A 5 5.30 11.84 -6.08
C LEU A 5 3.80 11.76 -6.35
N ARG A 6 3.36 10.68 -6.99
CA ARG A 6 1.95 10.35 -7.12
C ARG A 6 1.62 9.07 -6.35
N VAL A 7 0.38 8.93 -5.93
CA VAL A 7 -0.02 7.86 -5.01
C VAL A 7 -1.16 7.05 -5.60
N VAL A 8 -1.02 5.73 -5.59
CA VAL A 8 -2.12 4.80 -5.81
C VAL A 8 -2.49 4.19 -4.45
N ILE A 9 -3.72 4.43 -4.01
CA ILE A 9 -4.26 3.81 -2.80
C ILE A 9 -5.11 2.60 -3.19
N ALA A 10 -4.60 1.41 -2.89
CA ALA A 10 -5.30 0.16 -3.10
C ALA A 10 -6.30 -0.10 -1.95
N ALA A 11 -7.59 -0.02 -2.27
CA ALA A 11 -8.72 -0.18 -1.36
C ALA A 11 -9.86 -1.02 -2.00
N ALA A 12 -9.54 -1.93 -2.93
CA ALA A 12 -10.53 -2.79 -3.60
C ALA A 12 -10.76 -4.15 -2.89
N GLY A 13 -9.97 -4.47 -1.87
CA GLY A 13 -10.09 -5.76 -1.17
C GLY A 13 -11.38 -5.85 -0.36
N LYS A 14 -12.14 -6.95 -0.49
CA LYS A 14 -13.47 -7.16 0.13
C LYS A 14 -13.47 -7.51 1.63
N GLY A 15 -12.36 -7.34 2.34
CA GLY A 15 -12.33 -7.50 3.81
C GLY A 15 -12.90 -8.79 4.42
N ARG A 16 -12.96 -9.93 3.70
CA ARG A 16 -13.69 -11.17 4.10
C ARG A 16 -13.39 -11.68 5.52
N ARG A 17 -12.21 -11.36 6.07
CA ARG A 17 -11.77 -11.74 7.42
C ARG A 17 -12.39 -10.91 8.57
N MET A 18 -13.09 -9.81 8.26
CA MET A 18 -13.70 -8.92 9.26
C MET A 18 -15.12 -9.35 9.68
N GLY A 19 -15.75 -10.31 8.98
CA GLY A 19 -17.11 -10.78 9.31
C GLY A 19 -18.22 -9.72 9.24
N SER A 20 -17.95 -8.54 8.67
CA SER A 20 -18.88 -7.42 8.52
C SER A 20 -19.38 -7.30 7.08
N ASN A 21 -20.63 -6.81 6.90
CA ASN A 21 -21.16 -6.43 5.59
C ASN A 21 -20.51 -5.15 5.04
N THR A 22 -19.87 -4.35 5.89
CA THR A 22 -19.15 -3.14 5.50
C THR A 22 -17.68 -3.46 5.27
N ASN A 23 -17.15 -3.03 4.13
CA ASN A 23 -15.76 -3.25 3.78
C ASN A 23 -14.80 -2.54 4.74
N LYS A 24 -13.67 -3.17 5.06
CA LYS A 24 -12.82 -2.81 6.20
C LYS A 24 -12.24 -1.39 6.12
N GLN A 25 -11.95 -0.91 4.90
CA GLN A 25 -11.46 0.44 4.65
C GLN A 25 -12.48 1.53 4.98
N TYR A 26 -13.77 1.20 5.07
CA TYR A 26 -14.83 2.13 5.47
C TYR A 26 -15.30 1.96 6.91
N MET A 27 -14.74 0.99 7.64
CA MET A 27 -14.99 0.87 9.07
C MET A 27 -14.48 2.12 9.80
N LEU A 28 -15.21 2.52 10.84
CA LEU A 28 -14.87 3.71 11.60
C LEU A 28 -13.81 3.36 12.65
N LEU A 29 -12.64 3.96 12.52
CA LEU A 29 -11.58 4.03 13.51
C LEU A 29 -11.67 5.40 14.18
N ASN A 30 -11.85 5.47 15.51
CA ASN A 30 -12.05 6.74 16.23
C ASN A 30 -13.08 7.69 15.55
N GLY A 31 -14.18 7.13 15.02
CA GLY A 31 -15.26 7.88 14.37
C GLY A 31 -15.01 8.28 12.91
N ARG A 32 -13.88 7.89 12.29
CA ARG A 32 -13.55 8.20 10.89
C ARG A 32 -13.25 6.93 10.07
N PRO A 33 -13.60 6.87 8.78
CA PRO A 33 -13.27 5.72 7.95
C PRO A 33 -11.78 5.43 7.94
N VAL A 34 -11.34 4.17 8.04
CA VAL A 34 -9.91 3.79 7.99
C VAL A 34 -9.19 4.42 6.78
N LEU A 35 -9.82 4.40 5.60
CA LEU A 35 -9.28 4.99 4.36
C LEU A 35 -8.97 6.49 4.50
N SER A 36 -9.77 7.21 5.29
CA SER A 36 -9.62 8.65 5.48
C SER A 36 -8.27 9.01 6.12
N TYR A 37 -7.71 8.14 6.96
CA TYR A 37 -6.39 8.36 7.58
C TYR A 37 -5.25 8.32 6.56
N SER A 38 -5.31 7.36 5.62
CA SER A 38 -4.33 7.28 4.54
C SER A 38 -4.46 8.48 3.59
N LEU A 39 -5.70 8.89 3.26
CA LEU A 39 -5.97 10.06 2.43
C LEU A 39 -5.49 11.37 3.09
N ASP A 40 -5.84 11.60 4.36
CA ASP A 40 -5.33 12.74 5.15
C ASP A 40 -3.81 12.83 5.10
N PHE A 41 -3.13 11.70 5.27
CA PHE A 41 -1.68 11.65 5.32
C PHE A 41 -1.06 12.10 4.00
N PHE A 42 -1.55 11.64 2.85
CA PHE A 42 -0.99 12.01 1.55
C PHE A 42 -1.50 13.37 1.04
N ASP A 43 -2.76 13.70 1.24
CA ASP A 43 -3.38 14.93 0.73
C ASP A 43 -2.69 16.18 1.31
N ARG A 44 -2.33 16.14 2.59
CA ARG A 44 -1.64 17.27 3.26
C ARG A 44 -0.19 17.48 2.84
N LEU A 45 0.45 16.52 2.16
CA LEU A 45 1.89 16.55 1.91
C LEU A 45 2.23 17.31 0.62
N PRO A 46 3.04 18.39 0.66
CA PRO A 46 3.39 19.15 -0.54
C PRO A 46 4.11 18.34 -1.63
N LEU A 47 4.84 17.27 -1.26
CA LEU A 47 5.50 16.38 -2.21
C LEU A 47 4.55 15.48 -3.01
N VAL A 48 3.29 15.35 -2.57
CA VAL A 48 2.28 14.55 -3.28
C VAL A 48 1.52 15.47 -4.22
N SER A 49 1.55 15.16 -5.51
CA SER A 49 0.90 15.95 -6.57
C SER A 49 -0.46 15.38 -6.99
N GLN A 50 -0.65 14.06 -6.89
CA GLN A 50 -1.86 13.37 -7.32
C GLN A 50 -2.09 12.10 -6.48
N ILE A 51 -3.35 11.80 -6.17
CA ILE A 51 -3.80 10.57 -5.53
C ILE A 51 -4.87 9.92 -6.41
N VAL A 52 -4.73 8.62 -6.64
CA VAL A 52 -5.75 7.78 -7.28
C VAL A 52 -6.18 6.72 -6.28
N VAL A 53 -7.49 6.63 -6.04
CA VAL A 53 -8.06 5.62 -5.15
C VAL A 53 -8.63 4.49 -5.99
N VAL A 54 -8.26 3.26 -5.68
CA VAL A 54 -8.81 2.07 -6.31
C VAL A 54 -9.71 1.36 -5.31
N CYS A 55 -11.00 1.24 -5.59
CA CYS A 55 -11.98 0.58 -4.71
C CYS A 55 -12.71 -0.55 -5.42
N ALA A 56 -13.57 -1.30 -4.72
CA ALA A 56 -14.36 -2.32 -5.38
C ALA A 56 -15.33 -1.66 -6.38
N PRO A 57 -15.63 -2.29 -7.54
CA PRO A 57 -16.49 -1.67 -8.57
C PRO A 57 -17.85 -1.18 -8.05
N ASP A 58 -18.43 -1.89 -7.08
CA ASP A 58 -19.70 -1.58 -6.42
C ASP A 58 -19.58 -0.51 -5.31
N GLU A 59 -18.38 -0.02 -5.03
CA GLU A 59 -18.09 0.94 -3.96
C GLU A 59 -17.56 2.29 -4.49
N ILE A 60 -17.48 2.49 -5.81
CA ILE A 60 -16.94 3.72 -6.42
C ILE A 60 -17.74 4.95 -5.98
N GLU A 61 -19.06 4.92 -6.15
CA GLU A 61 -19.93 6.04 -5.81
C GLU A 61 -19.86 6.36 -4.31
N TYR A 62 -19.86 5.34 -3.45
CA TYR A 62 -19.71 5.52 -2.01
C TYR A 62 -18.34 6.13 -1.66
N CYS A 63 -17.26 5.64 -2.26
CA CYS A 63 -15.92 6.16 -2.00
C CYS A 63 -15.81 7.63 -2.46
N ASP A 64 -16.33 7.97 -3.64
CA ASP A 64 -16.28 9.33 -4.16
C ASP A 64 -17.12 10.31 -3.31
N GLU A 65 -18.38 9.99 -3.01
CA GLU A 65 -19.29 10.88 -2.30
C GLU A 65 -19.00 10.94 -0.78
N GLU A 66 -18.95 9.78 -0.12
CA GLU A 66 -18.89 9.69 1.34
C GLU A 66 -17.47 9.79 1.90
N ILE A 67 -16.44 9.59 1.08
CA ILE A 67 -15.04 9.70 1.51
C ILE A 67 -14.37 10.88 0.83
N VAL A 68 -14.32 10.93 -0.50
CA VAL A 68 -13.52 11.95 -1.20
C VAL A 68 -14.13 13.34 -1.07
N LYS A 69 -15.38 13.51 -1.51
CA LYS A 69 -16.10 14.79 -1.49
C LYS A 69 -16.44 15.24 -0.08
N ARG A 70 -16.96 14.33 0.76
CA ARG A 70 -17.32 14.63 2.16
C ARG A 70 -16.15 15.17 2.98
N PHE A 71 -14.94 14.60 2.83
CA PHE A 71 -13.74 15.05 3.54
C PHE A 71 -12.91 16.06 2.74
N ARG A 72 -13.31 16.39 1.51
CA ARG A 72 -12.73 17.43 0.65
C ARG A 72 -11.26 17.19 0.29
N TYR A 73 -10.88 15.95 -0.02
CA TYR A 73 -9.50 15.69 -0.49
C TYR A 73 -9.28 16.31 -1.85
N SER A 74 -8.34 17.25 -1.92
CA SER A 74 -8.13 18.09 -3.09
C SER A 74 -7.22 17.44 -4.14
N LYS A 75 -6.39 16.48 -3.73
CA LYS A 75 -5.42 15.80 -4.60
C LYS A 75 -5.91 14.46 -5.13
N VAL A 76 -7.08 14.00 -4.68
CA VAL A 76 -7.71 12.80 -5.26
C VAL A 76 -8.26 13.18 -6.63
N SER A 77 -7.59 12.73 -7.68
CA SER A 77 -7.98 13.04 -9.06
C SER A 77 -8.99 12.04 -9.63
N ALA A 78 -9.00 10.82 -9.10
CA ALA A 78 -9.85 9.75 -9.59
C ALA A 78 -10.12 8.69 -8.51
N VAL A 79 -11.32 8.14 -8.55
CA VAL A 79 -11.71 6.90 -7.89
C VAL A 79 -12.02 5.89 -8.99
N VAL A 80 -11.31 4.77 -9.04
CA VAL A 80 -11.41 3.79 -10.14
C VAL A 80 -11.74 2.38 -9.64
N PRO A 81 -12.41 1.56 -10.48
CA PRO A 81 -12.66 0.16 -10.13
C PRO A 81 -11.36 -0.63 -10.06
N GLY A 82 -11.24 -1.43 -9.00
CA GLY A 82 -10.25 -2.50 -8.91
C GLY A 82 -10.63 -3.71 -9.76
N GLY A 83 -9.66 -4.59 -9.98
CA GLY A 83 -9.83 -5.84 -10.70
C GLY A 83 -9.94 -7.07 -9.79
N PRO A 84 -9.93 -8.28 -10.39
CA PRO A 84 -10.02 -9.56 -9.67
C PRO A 84 -8.91 -9.72 -8.63
N GLU A 85 -7.68 -9.38 -8.99
CA GLU A 85 -6.52 -9.48 -8.13
C GLU A 85 -6.01 -8.10 -7.67
N ARG A 86 -5.12 -8.09 -6.67
CA ARG A 86 -4.45 -6.87 -6.23
C ARG A 86 -3.63 -6.25 -7.37
N GLN A 87 -2.96 -7.09 -8.17
CA GLN A 87 -2.18 -6.66 -9.33
C GLN A 87 -3.05 -5.88 -10.33
N ASP A 88 -4.21 -6.43 -10.72
CA ASP A 88 -5.14 -5.74 -11.63
C ASP A 88 -5.62 -4.39 -11.07
N SER A 89 -5.89 -4.38 -9.77
CA SER A 89 -6.36 -3.17 -9.07
C SER A 89 -5.30 -2.07 -9.07
N VAL A 90 -4.06 -2.40 -8.71
CA VAL A 90 -2.96 -1.40 -8.73
C VAL A 90 -2.69 -0.95 -10.16
N TRP A 91 -2.71 -1.85 -11.14
CA TRP A 91 -2.56 -1.51 -12.55
C TRP A 91 -3.62 -0.52 -13.05
N ALA A 92 -4.88 -0.70 -12.67
CA ALA A 92 -5.95 0.26 -12.98
C ALA A 92 -5.65 1.66 -12.41
N GLY A 93 -5.10 1.73 -11.20
CA GLY A 93 -4.66 2.99 -10.59
C GLY A 93 -3.46 3.62 -11.28
N LEU A 94 -2.43 2.82 -11.63
CA LEU A 94 -1.22 3.29 -12.31
C LEU A 94 -1.53 3.93 -13.68
N GLN A 95 -2.53 3.40 -14.39
CA GLN A 95 -2.95 3.94 -15.69
C GLN A 95 -3.66 5.31 -15.60
N GLN A 96 -4.06 5.75 -14.41
CA GLN A 96 -4.65 7.09 -14.20
C GLN A 96 -3.59 8.17 -13.88
N LEU A 97 -2.34 7.77 -13.68
CA LEU A 97 -1.25 8.71 -13.45
C LEU A 97 -0.75 9.23 -14.81
N GLY A 98 -0.45 10.52 -14.89
CA GLY A 98 0.08 11.14 -16.11
C GLY A 98 1.49 10.63 -16.45
N GLU A 99 1.88 10.75 -17.72
CA GLU A 99 3.19 10.29 -18.21
C GLU A 99 4.38 11.03 -17.60
N ASP A 100 4.15 12.22 -17.05
CA ASP A 100 5.14 13.05 -16.35
C ASP A 100 5.44 12.57 -14.92
N THR A 101 4.85 11.45 -14.46
CA THR A 101 5.09 10.89 -13.12
C THR A 101 6.53 10.43 -12.95
N ASP A 102 7.25 10.97 -11.97
CA ASP A 102 8.61 10.52 -11.64
C ASP A 102 8.55 9.26 -10.76
N LEU A 103 7.90 9.39 -9.60
CA LEU A 103 7.77 8.34 -8.61
C LEU A 103 6.31 8.06 -8.31
N VAL A 104 6.01 6.79 -8.06
CA VAL A 104 4.71 6.36 -7.57
C VAL A 104 4.86 5.64 -6.23
N ALA A 105 4.01 5.99 -5.28
CA ALA A 105 3.79 5.25 -4.06
C ALA A 105 2.52 4.41 -4.17
N VAL A 106 2.64 3.09 -4.06
CA VAL A 106 1.49 2.19 -3.94
C VAL A 106 1.26 1.90 -2.47
N HIS A 107 0.11 2.31 -1.94
CA HIS A 107 -0.23 2.19 -0.52
C HIS A 107 -1.51 1.38 -0.30
N ASP A 108 -1.55 0.63 0.79
CA ASP A 108 -2.77 -0.07 1.19
C ASP A 108 -3.66 0.92 1.95
N GLY A 109 -4.87 1.19 1.48
CA GLY A 109 -5.82 2.09 2.17
C GLY A 109 -6.27 1.61 3.56
N ALA A 110 -5.85 0.41 3.97
CA ALA A 110 -6.08 -0.17 5.29
C ALA A 110 -4.89 0.02 6.26
N ARG A 111 -3.93 0.91 5.95
CA ARG A 111 -2.81 1.26 6.84
C ARG A 111 -2.94 2.71 7.33
N PRO A 112 -3.65 2.94 8.44
CA PRO A 112 -4.01 4.30 8.86
C PRO A 112 -2.87 5.06 9.58
N ILE A 113 -1.76 4.41 9.94
CA ILE A 113 -0.70 4.99 10.80
C ILE A 113 0.64 4.99 10.06
N LEU A 114 0.75 5.81 9.01
CA LEU A 114 2.00 6.02 8.29
C LEU A 114 2.74 7.25 8.84
N SER A 115 4.04 7.11 9.09
CA SER A 115 4.90 8.22 9.51
C SER A 115 5.56 8.93 8.31
N LEU A 116 5.80 10.24 8.47
CA LEU A 116 6.47 11.04 7.44
C LEU A 116 7.93 10.60 7.24
N GLU A 117 8.59 10.18 8.32
CA GLU A 117 9.97 9.69 8.27
C GLU A 117 10.11 8.46 7.35
N VAL A 118 9.20 7.48 7.47
CA VAL A 118 9.19 6.30 6.60
C VAL A 118 9.01 6.73 5.15
N LEU A 119 8.05 7.61 4.84
CA LEU A 119 7.82 8.06 3.46
C LEU A 119 9.05 8.78 2.89
N ILE A 120 9.67 9.69 3.63
CA ILE A 120 10.86 10.43 3.17
C ILE A 120 12.01 9.47 2.88
N GLY A 121 12.25 8.49 3.76
CA GLY A 121 13.26 7.45 3.56
C GLY A 121 13.02 6.63 2.29
N LEU A 122 11.76 6.26 2.03
CA LEU A 122 11.36 5.55 0.82
C LEU A 122 11.58 6.36 -0.44
N VAL A 123 11.12 7.62 -0.47
CA VAL A 123 11.29 8.51 -1.62
C VAL A 123 12.78 8.72 -1.92
N ALA A 124 13.59 8.99 -0.90
CA ALA A 124 15.03 9.17 -1.06
C ALA A 124 15.70 7.92 -1.66
N LYS A 125 15.33 6.72 -1.20
CA LYS A 125 15.93 5.47 -1.68
C LYS A 125 15.39 5.01 -3.03
N ALA A 126 14.12 5.25 -3.33
CA ALA A 126 13.56 4.99 -4.66
C ALA A 126 14.21 5.88 -5.73
N ARG A 127 14.57 7.14 -5.40
CA ARG A 127 15.35 8.00 -6.32
C ARG A 127 16.72 7.45 -6.65
N GLU A 128 17.38 6.86 -5.66
CA GLU A 128 18.74 6.34 -5.80
C GLU A 128 18.77 4.96 -6.46
N TRP A 129 17.77 4.11 -6.19
CA TRP A 129 17.77 2.68 -6.54
C TRP A 129 16.63 2.25 -7.47
N GLY A 130 15.78 3.17 -7.93
CA GLY A 130 14.58 2.87 -8.72
C GLY A 130 13.40 2.38 -7.87
N ALA A 131 13.64 1.57 -6.83
CA ALA A 131 12.59 1.04 -5.98
C ALA A 131 12.98 0.98 -4.50
N ALA A 132 12.02 1.27 -3.62
CA ALA A 132 12.18 1.14 -2.17
C ALA A 132 10.90 0.70 -1.46
N ILE A 133 11.05 -0.19 -0.48
CA ILE A 133 9.93 -0.70 0.34
C ILE A 133 10.25 -0.69 1.84
N PRO A 134 9.27 -0.41 2.69
CA PRO A 134 9.44 -0.44 4.13
C PRO A 134 9.34 -1.87 4.65
N GLY A 135 10.30 -2.26 5.48
CA GLY A 135 10.31 -3.56 6.13
C GLY A 135 10.66 -3.45 7.61
N ILE A 136 9.94 -4.22 8.43
CA ILE A 136 10.24 -4.39 9.85
C ILE A 136 10.90 -5.75 10.07
N PRO A 137 12.00 -5.85 10.85
CA PRO A 137 12.59 -7.15 11.18
C PRO A 137 11.56 -8.07 11.83
N SER A 138 11.57 -9.34 11.43
CA SER A 138 10.69 -10.33 12.04
C SER A 138 11.02 -10.48 13.52
N LYS A 139 10.01 -10.33 14.38
CA LYS A 139 10.13 -10.65 15.82
C LYS A 139 10.12 -12.17 16.02
N GLU A 140 9.24 -12.83 15.28
CA GLU A 140 9.01 -14.26 15.33
C GLU A 140 10.06 -15.05 14.56
N THR A 141 10.26 -16.31 14.98
CA THR A 141 11.03 -17.29 14.21
C THR A 141 10.17 -17.81 13.06
N VAL A 142 10.61 -17.61 11.83
CA VAL A 142 9.88 -18.08 10.64
C VAL A 142 10.44 -19.43 10.19
N LYS A 143 9.53 -20.38 9.90
CA LYS A 143 9.85 -21.70 9.37
C LYS A 143 9.30 -21.84 7.95
N LEU A 144 10.04 -22.50 7.08
CA LEU A 144 9.49 -23.10 5.86
C LEU A 144 9.00 -24.50 6.20
N GLY A 145 7.70 -24.75 6.05
CA GLY A 145 7.11 -26.09 6.14
C GLY A 145 7.14 -26.81 4.79
N ASP A 146 7.10 -28.13 4.80
CA ASP A 146 6.82 -28.95 3.61
C ASP A 146 5.32 -29.31 3.51
N ARG A 147 4.96 -30.09 2.49
CA ARG A 147 3.56 -30.46 2.21
C ARG A 147 3.01 -31.48 3.22
N ASP A 148 3.87 -32.16 3.97
CA ASP A 148 3.50 -33.17 4.96
C ASP A 148 3.39 -32.59 6.38
N GLY A 149 3.58 -31.27 6.51
CA GLY A 149 3.43 -30.53 7.77
C GLY A 149 4.69 -30.52 8.64
N PHE A 150 5.85 -30.94 8.11
CA PHE A 150 7.11 -30.91 8.83
C PHE A 150 7.90 -29.63 8.54
N VAL A 151 8.77 -29.25 9.48
CA VAL A 151 9.67 -28.11 9.30
C VAL A 151 10.78 -28.50 8.32
N ARG A 152 10.78 -27.89 7.14
CA ARG A 152 11.85 -28.02 6.14
C ARG A 152 13.09 -27.20 6.51
N GLN A 153 12.88 -25.96 6.94
CA GLN A 153 13.98 -25.02 7.21
C GLN A 153 13.55 -23.96 8.22
N THR A 154 14.49 -23.55 9.09
CA THR A 154 14.36 -22.32 9.87
C THR A 154 15.06 -21.19 9.12
N LEU A 155 14.37 -20.09 8.85
CA LEU A 155 14.97 -18.94 8.20
C LEU A 155 15.83 -18.16 9.20
N ASP A 156 16.95 -17.58 8.72
CA ASP A 156 17.73 -16.66 9.53
C ASP A 156 16.91 -15.37 9.76
N ARG A 157 16.48 -15.17 11.00
CA ARG A 157 15.65 -14.02 11.38
C ARG A 157 16.31 -12.68 11.06
N ALA A 158 17.64 -12.61 11.02
CA ALA A 158 18.37 -11.39 10.65
C ALA A 158 18.12 -10.95 9.20
N SER A 159 17.69 -11.86 8.33
CA SER A 159 17.38 -11.59 6.92
C SER A 159 15.88 -11.67 6.59
N VAL A 160 14.99 -11.75 7.59
CA VAL A 160 13.54 -11.89 7.38
C VAL A 160 12.82 -10.63 7.85
N TYR A 161 12.02 -10.06 6.96
CA TYR A 161 11.30 -8.82 7.19
C TYR A 161 9.81 -8.98 6.89
N GLY A 162 8.98 -8.38 7.73
CA GLY A 162 7.58 -8.11 7.40
C GLY A 162 7.50 -6.86 6.53
N ILE A 163 7.04 -7.01 5.30
CA ILE A 163 6.93 -5.89 4.35
C ILE A 163 5.65 -5.08 4.60
N GLN A 164 5.80 -3.78 4.49
CA GLN A 164 4.71 -2.81 4.64
C GLN A 164 4.50 -2.03 3.34
N THR A 165 3.50 -1.15 3.34
CA THR A 165 3.33 -0.14 2.29
C THR A 165 3.33 1.24 2.96
N PRO A 166 3.69 2.33 2.26
CA PRO A 166 3.78 2.47 0.80
C PRO A 166 5.00 1.76 0.22
N GLN A 167 4.87 1.19 -0.97
CA GLN A 167 6.00 0.78 -1.79
C GLN A 167 6.24 1.86 -2.83
N VAL A 168 7.46 2.37 -2.95
CA VAL A 168 7.78 3.53 -3.80
C VAL A 168 8.70 3.11 -4.94
N PHE A 169 8.32 3.47 -6.16
CA PHE A 169 9.02 3.05 -7.38
C PHE A 169 9.17 4.23 -8.33
N ASN A 170 10.19 4.16 -9.18
CA ASN A 170 10.20 4.85 -10.46
C ASN A 170 8.98 4.38 -11.25
N TYR A 171 8.17 5.35 -11.70
CA TYR A 171 6.89 5.04 -12.31
C TYR A 171 7.04 4.27 -13.64
N THR A 172 7.93 4.73 -14.52
CA THR A 172 8.14 4.09 -15.82
C THR A 172 8.66 2.66 -15.67
N GLU A 173 9.58 2.43 -14.74
CA GLU A 173 10.11 1.10 -14.45
C GLU A 173 9.02 0.17 -13.89
N LEU A 174 8.21 0.65 -12.95
CA LEU A 174 7.09 -0.14 -12.41
C LEU A 174 6.06 -0.48 -13.49
N VAL A 175 5.72 0.48 -14.36
CA VAL A 175 4.80 0.25 -15.48
C VAL A 175 5.35 -0.82 -16.43
N THR A 176 6.64 -0.80 -16.73
CA THR A 176 7.30 -1.85 -17.52
C THR A 176 7.19 -3.21 -16.83
N ALA A 177 7.45 -3.30 -15.52
CA ALA A 177 7.34 -4.54 -14.76
C ALA A 177 5.92 -5.12 -14.84
N TYR A 178 4.90 -4.28 -14.69
CA TYR A 178 3.50 -4.67 -14.81
C TYR A 178 3.15 -5.19 -16.21
N ARG A 179 3.60 -4.52 -17.27
CA ARG A 179 3.36 -4.97 -18.65
C ARG A 179 3.97 -6.35 -18.91
N GLN A 180 5.22 -6.57 -18.49
CA GLN A 180 5.88 -7.86 -18.65
C GLN A 180 5.18 -8.96 -17.82
N ALA A 181 4.77 -8.66 -16.60
CA ALA A 181 4.01 -9.59 -15.77
C ALA A 181 2.70 -10.02 -16.46
N PHE A 182 1.97 -9.09 -17.09
CA PHE A 182 0.76 -9.43 -17.85
C PHE A 182 1.06 -10.25 -19.11
N GLU A 183 2.12 -9.90 -19.85
CA GLU A 183 2.53 -10.64 -21.05
C GLU A 183 2.90 -12.11 -20.74
N GLU A 184 3.53 -12.34 -19.59
CA GLU A 184 3.95 -13.68 -19.14
C GLU A 184 2.90 -14.41 -18.28
N GLY A 185 1.80 -13.73 -17.92
CA GLY A 185 0.79 -14.28 -17.01
C GLY A 185 1.29 -14.50 -15.58
N PHE A 186 2.31 -13.74 -15.15
CA PHE A 186 2.84 -13.80 -13.79
C PHE A 186 1.95 -13.00 -12.83
N LEU A 187 1.59 -13.63 -11.70
CA LEU A 187 0.85 -13.00 -10.61
C LEU A 187 1.77 -12.83 -9.39
N GLY A 188 2.15 -11.58 -9.10
CA GLY A 188 2.98 -11.27 -7.95
C GLY A 188 2.21 -11.17 -6.64
N THR A 189 2.95 -11.31 -5.53
CA THR A 189 2.39 -11.16 -4.18
C THR A 189 2.22 -9.70 -3.76
N ASP A 190 3.07 -8.83 -4.31
CA ASP A 190 3.08 -7.38 -4.13
C ASP A 190 3.80 -6.69 -5.30
N ASP A 191 3.84 -5.36 -5.31
CA ASP A 191 4.42 -4.58 -6.42
C ASP A 191 5.95 -4.78 -6.51
N ALA A 192 6.59 -4.97 -5.36
CA ALA A 192 8.02 -5.29 -5.27
C ALA A 192 8.36 -6.60 -5.99
N SER A 193 7.55 -7.65 -5.84
CA SER A 193 7.81 -8.94 -6.51
C SER A 193 7.82 -8.84 -8.04
N LEU A 194 7.02 -7.95 -8.62
CA LEU A 194 7.05 -7.66 -10.07
C LEU A 194 8.34 -6.92 -10.43
N PHE A 195 8.68 -5.89 -9.66
CA PHE A 195 9.88 -5.10 -9.89
C PHE A 195 11.17 -5.95 -9.77
N GLU A 196 11.22 -6.83 -8.77
CA GLU A 196 12.30 -7.79 -8.53
C GLU A 196 12.56 -8.71 -9.71
N LEU A 197 11.47 -9.21 -10.31
CA LEU A 197 11.55 -10.15 -11.42
C LEU A 197 11.93 -9.48 -12.74
N TYR A 198 11.35 -8.30 -13.02
CA TYR A 198 11.38 -7.71 -14.36
C TYR A 198 12.33 -6.52 -14.53
N ILE A 199 12.69 -5.83 -13.45
CA ILE A 199 13.52 -4.62 -13.50
C ILE A 199 14.82 -4.82 -12.75
N GLY A 200 14.75 -5.20 -11.47
CA GLY A 200 15.94 -5.38 -10.66
C GLY A 200 15.68 -5.24 -9.18
N ARG A 201 16.73 -4.85 -8.45
CA ARG A 201 16.74 -4.94 -6.98
C ARG A 201 15.85 -3.86 -6.35
N VAL A 202 15.11 -4.24 -5.33
CA VAL A 202 14.30 -3.33 -4.50
C VAL A 202 15.04 -3.00 -3.21
N LYS A 203 15.11 -1.72 -2.85
CA LYS A 203 15.81 -1.28 -1.63
C LYS A 203 14.92 -1.43 -0.40
N LEU A 204 15.40 -2.17 0.59
CA LEU A 204 14.75 -2.24 1.90
C LEU A 204 15.07 -0.99 2.73
N VAL A 205 14.04 -0.35 3.27
CA VAL A 205 14.10 0.81 4.17
C VAL A 205 13.48 0.41 5.51
N PRO A 206 14.01 0.89 6.66
CA PRO A 206 13.37 0.67 7.94
C PRO A 206 11.90 1.09 7.93
N GLY A 207 11.01 0.15 8.22
CA GLY A 207 9.58 0.41 8.42
C GLY A 207 9.29 0.87 9.86
N ASP A 208 7.99 0.94 10.17
CA ASP A 208 7.51 1.33 11.50
C ASP A 208 6.54 0.27 12.01
N TYR A 209 6.76 -0.25 13.22
CA TYR A 209 5.85 -1.23 13.83
C TYR A 209 4.44 -0.68 14.05
N ASN A 210 4.27 0.66 14.11
CA ASN A 210 2.97 1.31 14.22
C ASN A 210 2.21 1.33 12.88
N ASN A 211 2.90 1.18 11.74
CA ASN A 211 2.31 1.14 10.39
C ASN A 211 1.62 -0.21 10.10
N ILE A 212 0.71 -0.59 11.00
CA ILE A 212 -0.06 -1.83 10.94
C ILE A 212 -1.09 -1.79 9.80
N LYS A 213 -1.39 -2.97 9.26
CA LYS A 213 -2.46 -3.14 8.27
C LYS A 213 -3.69 -3.69 8.98
N ILE A 214 -4.81 -2.99 8.87
CA ILE A 214 -6.08 -3.48 9.38
C ILE A 214 -6.55 -4.65 8.51
N THR A 215 -6.67 -5.83 9.13
CA THR A 215 -7.12 -7.06 8.50
C THR A 215 -8.12 -7.85 9.34
N THR A 216 -8.10 -7.68 10.67
CA THR A 216 -9.01 -8.29 11.63
C THR A 216 -9.60 -7.25 12.59
N PRO A 217 -10.68 -7.57 13.33
CA PRO A 217 -11.25 -6.68 14.35
C PRO A 217 -10.25 -6.28 15.44
N GLU A 218 -9.33 -7.17 15.83
CA GLU A 218 -8.29 -6.90 16.82
C GLU A 218 -7.31 -5.82 16.34
N ASP A 219 -7.04 -5.76 15.03
CA ASP A 219 -6.20 -4.72 14.43
C ASP A 219 -6.81 -3.32 14.65
N MET A 220 -8.14 -3.20 14.67
CA MET A 220 -8.82 -1.92 14.95
C MET A 220 -8.55 -1.46 16.38
N LEU A 221 -8.70 -2.35 17.37
CA LEU A 221 -8.39 -2.05 18.77
C LEU A 221 -6.93 -1.66 18.96
N MET A 222 -6.02 -2.36 18.26
CA MET A 222 -4.61 -2.03 18.26
C MET A 222 -4.35 -0.65 17.66
N ALA A 223 -4.97 -0.32 16.53
CA ALA A 223 -4.84 0.99 15.90
C ALA A 223 -5.33 2.12 16.81
N GLU A 224 -6.47 1.94 17.49
CA GLU A 224 -6.98 2.93 18.45
C GLU A 224 -6.00 3.17 19.61
N ALA A 225 -5.45 2.09 20.16
CA ALA A 225 -4.48 2.17 21.24
C ALA A 225 -3.18 2.86 20.81
N LEU A 226 -2.65 2.50 19.63
CA LEU A 226 -1.46 3.14 19.04
C LEU A 226 -1.69 4.63 18.82
N MET A 227 -2.82 5.01 18.22
CA MET A 227 -3.15 6.42 17.97
C MET A 227 -3.29 7.24 19.26
N LYS A 228 -3.86 6.65 20.33
CA LYS A 228 -3.95 7.32 21.65
C LYS A 228 -2.57 7.53 22.28
N GLY A 229 -1.64 6.59 22.10
CA GLY A 229 -0.27 6.72 22.61
C GLY A 229 0.59 7.75 21.85
N MET A 230 0.15 8.20 20.68
CA MET A 230 0.81 9.24 19.87
C MET A 230 0.23 10.65 20.12
N ALA A 231 -0.89 10.75 20.83
CA ALA A 231 -1.61 11.99 21.09
C ALA A 231 -1.08 12.77 22.30
#